data_AF-A0A2N9NS58-F1
#
_entry.id   AF-A0A2N9NS58-F1
#
_cell.length_a   1.000
_cell.length_b   1.000
_cell.length_c   1.000
_cell.angle_alpha   90.00
_cell.angle_beta   90.00
_cell.angle_gamma   90.00
#
_symmetry.space_group_name_H-M   'P 1'
#
loop_
_entity.id
_entity.type
_entity.pdbx_description
1 polymer ?
#
loop_
_entity_poly.entity_id
_entity_poly.type
_entity_poly.pdbx_seq_one_letter_code
_entity_poly.pdbx_strand_id
1 'polypeptide(L)'
;MRTNTTRNSAFTLVEIMITVAIIGLLASMVVPNYVRARATSQQNACINNLRQIDGAAQTYALEHMLTSGSSYTLSELLPYIQLSSSGNIPACPAGGIYSPGNTVSNPPTCTVVGHTMP
;
A
#
# COMPACT_ATOMS: atom_id res chain seq x y z
N MET A 1 -39.62 -44.29 -19.36
CA MET A 1 -38.43 -43.48 -19.00
C MET A 1 -38.69 -42.07 -19.52
N ARG A 2 -39.09 -41.12 -18.66
CA ARG A 2 -39.42 -39.74 -19.06
C ARG A 2 -38.11 -38.94 -19.15
N THR A 3 -37.68 -38.57 -20.34
CA THR A 3 -36.49 -37.73 -20.58
C THR A 3 -36.86 -36.27 -20.34
N ASN A 4 -36.37 -35.70 -19.25
CA ASN A 4 -36.54 -34.28 -18.93
C ASN A 4 -35.59 -33.46 -19.82
N THR A 5 -36.10 -32.87 -20.90
CA THR A 5 -35.32 -32.02 -21.81
C THR A 5 -35.11 -30.65 -21.16
N THR A 6 -33.96 -30.44 -20.52
CA THR A 6 -33.53 -29.12 -20.08
C THR A 6 -33.30 -28.25 -21.32
N ARG A 7 -34.11 -27.21 -21.50
CA ARG A 7 -33.93 -26.23 -22.57
C ARG A 7 -32.62 -25.49 -22.32
N ASN A 8 -31.57 -25.83 -23.07
CA ASN A 8 -30.35 -25.03 -23.12
C ASN A 8 -30.66 -23.75 -23.91
N SER A 9 -30.74 -22.60 -23.22
CA SER A 9 -30.83 -21.29 -23.89
C SER A 9 -29.47 -20.93 -24.49
N ALA A 10 -29.42 -20.75 -25.81
CA ALA A 10 -28.27 -20.14 -26.47
C ALA A 10 -28.41 -18.62 -26.43
N PHE A 11 -27.30 -17.92 -26.15
CA PHE A 11 -27.24 -16.46 -26.23
C PHE A 11 -27.41 -15.99 -27.68
N THR A 12 -28.15 -14.89 -27.87
CA THR A 12 -28.27 -14.27 -29.19
C THR A 12 -27.03 -13.42 -29.50
N LEU A 13 -26.67 -13.30 -30.77
CA LEU A 13 -25.54 -12.46 -31.21
C LEU A 13 -25.74 -10.99 -30.81
N VAL A 14 -27.00 -10.52 -30.86
CA VAL A 14 -27.40 -9.16 -30.46
C VAL A 14 -27.15 -8.91 -28.96
N GLU A 15 -27.46 -9.89 -28.12
CA GLU A 15 -27.26 -9.79 -26.67
C GLU A 15 -25.78 -9.69 -26.30
N ILE A 16 -24.92 -10.45 -27.00
CA ILE A 16 -23.46 -10.33 -26.83
C ILE A 16 -22.95 -8.98 -27.35
N MET A 17 -23.48 -8.47 -28.47
CA MET A 17 -23.07 -7.18 -29.03
C MET A 17 -23.36 -6.01 -28.08
N ILE A 18 -24.56 -5.95 -27.52
CA ILE A 18 -24.96 -4.85 -26.62
C ILE A 18 -24.18 -4.92 -25.31
N THR A 19 -23.94 -6.11 -24.78
CA THR A 19 -23.21 -6.27 -23.50
C THR A 19 -21.76 -5.82 -23.61
N VAL A 20 -21.02 -6.20 -24.66
CA VAL A 20 -19.63 -5.72 -24.83
C VAL A 20 -19.57 -4.21 -25.08
N ALA A 21 -20.57 -3.63 -25.75
CA ALA A 21 -20.68 -2.19 -25.94
C ALA A 21 -20.83 -1.43 -24.61
N ILE A 22 -21.72 -1.90 -23.73
CA ILE A 22 -21.94 -1.29 -22.41
C ILE A 22 -20.70 -1.47 -21.50
N ILE A 23 -20.09 -2.66 -21.49
CA ILE A 23 -18.87 -2.91 -20.70
C ILE A 23 -17.74 -1.98 -21.18
N GLY A 24 -17.55 -1.81 -22.49
CA GLY A 24 -16.55 -0.91 -23.06
C GLY A 24 -16.76 0.55 -22.63
N LEU A 25 -18.00 1.03 -22.66
CA LEU A 25 -18.36 2.37 -22.18
C LEU A 25 -17.98 2.55 -20.70
N LEU A 26 -18.38 1.62 -19.83
CA LEU A 26 -18.10 1.69 -18.40
C LEU A 26 -16.61 1.60 -18.10
N ALA A 27 -15.90 0.68 -18.76
CA ALA A 27 -14.46 0.49 -18.58
C ALA A 27 -13.65 1.76 -18.90
N SER A 28 -14.06 2.52 -19.93
CA SER A 28 -13.38 3.75 -20.35
C SER A 28 -13.32 4.81 -19.24
N MET A 29 -14.35 4.89 -18.38
CA MET A 29 -14.40 5.83 -17.26
C MET A 29 -13.69 5.29 -16.01
N VAL A 30 -13.71 3.97 -15.80
CA VAL A 30 -13.19 3.34 -14.57
C VAL A 30 -11.65 3.27 -14.58
N VAL A 31 -11.03 2.94 -15.70
CA VAL A 31 -9.57 2.75 -15.80
C VAL A 31 -8.75 3.96 -15.32
N PRO A 32 -8.99 5.21 -15.79
CA PRO A 32 -8.17 6.35 -15.36
C PRO A 32 -8.33 6.66 -13.87
N ASN A 33 -9.54 6.48 -13.33
CA ASN A 33 -9.79 6.69 -11.91
C ASN A 33 -9.11 5.61 -11.05
N TYR A 34 -9.17 4.34 -11.49
CA TYR A 34 -8.51 3.23 -10.81
C TYR A 34 -7.00 3.42 -10.71
N VAL A 35 -6.33 3.90 -11.77
CA VAL A 35 -4.88 4.17 -11.75
C VAL A 35 -4.53 5.24 -10.73
N ARG A 36 -5.30 6.34 -10.68
CA ARG A 36 -5.10 7.42 -9.70
C ARG A 36 -5.35 6.93 -8.26
N ALA A 37 -6.46 6.24 -8.04
CA ALA A 37 -6.81 5.69 -6.72
C ALA A 37 -5.74 4.72 -6.21
N ARG A 38 -5.19 3.87 -7.09
CA ARG A 38 -4.08 2.97 -6.75
C ARG A 38 -2.83 3.77 -6.36
N ALA A 39 -2.45 4.79 -7.12
CA ALA A 39 -1.28 5.62 -6.80
C ALA A 39 -1.42 6.32 -5.43
N THR A 40 -2.56 6.93 -5.16
CA THR A 40 -2.85 7.56 -3.85
C THR A 40 -2.88 6.53 -2.73
N SER A 41 -3.43 5.33 -2.96
CA SER A 41 -3.41 4.25 -1.98
C SER A 41 -1.97 3.81 -1.64
N GLN A 42 -1.09 3.69 -2.64
CA GLN A 42 0.32 3.38 -2.39
C GLN A 42 1.04 4.50 -1.65
N GLN A 43 0.71 5.76 -1.94
CA GLN A 43 1.23 6.91 -1.23
C GLN A 43 0.81 6.90 0.25
N ASN A 44 -0.47 6.72 0.52
CA ASN A 44 -1.00 6.67 1.87
C ASN A 44 -0.44 5.49 2.67
N ALA A 45 -0.33 4.31 2.06
CA ALA A 45 0.31 3.15 2.68
C ALA A 45 1.77 3.44 3.04
N CYS A 46 2.50 4.11 2.14
CA CYS A 46 3.88 4.49 2.39
C CYS A 46 4.01 5.49 3.55
N ILE A 47 3.16 6.52 3.60
CA ILE A 47 3.16 7.51 4.68
C ILE A 47 2.81 6.85 6.02
N ASN A 48 1.86 5.92 6.03
CA ASN A 48 1.51 5.17 7.23
C ASN A 48 2.66 4.28 7.73
N ASN A 49 3.42 3.68 6.81
CA ASN A 49 4.63 2.94 7.17
C ASN A 49 5.71 3.86 7.77
N LEU A 50 5.93 5.05 7.19
CA LEU A 50 6.84 6.04 7.75
C LEU A 50 6.44 6.47 9.16
N ARG A 51 5.15 6.71 9.40
CA ARG A 51 4.64 7.05 10.75
C ARG A 51 4.86 5.94 11.76
N GLN A 52 4.74 4.69 11.34
CA GLN A 52 5.02 3.55 12.22
C GLN A 52 6.52 3.44 12.54
N ILE A 53 7.40 3.74 11.59
CA ILE A 53 8.85 3.78 11.82
C ILE A 53 9.22 4.93 12.75
N ASP A 54 8.61 6.10 12.56
CA ASP A 54 8.82 7.27 13.42
C ASP A 54 8.33 7.01 14.85
N GLY A 55 7.13 6.43 14.97
CA GLY A 55 6.60 5.99 16.26
C GLY A 55 7.52 4.98 16.95
N ALA A 56 8.08 4.03 16.21
CA ALA A 56 9.05 3.06 16.73
C ALA A 56 10.33 3.73 17.25
N ALA A 57 10.85 4.71 16.52
CA ALA A 57 12.00 5.51 16.95
C ALA A 57 11.71 6.29 18.24
N GLN A 58 10.52 6.90 18.33
CA GLN A 58 10.08 7.63 19.52
C GLN A 58 9.86 6.70 20.71
N THR A 59 9.25 5.53 20.52
CA THR A 59 9.07 4.55 21.62
C THR A 59 10.41 4.04 22.14
N TYR A 60 11.35 3.73 21.25
CA TYR A 60 12.71 3.35 21.63
C TYR A 60 13.41 4.46 22.42
N ALA A 61 13.28 5.71 21.95
CA ALA A 61 13.85 6.85 22.65
C ALA A 61 13.26 7.07 24.04
N LEU A 62 11.95 6.89 24.21
CA LEU A 62 11.28 6.99 25.50
C LEU A 62 11.74 5.90 26.48
N GLU A 63 11.88 4.66 26.00
CA GLU A 63 12.31 3.53 26.85
C GLU A 63 13.77 3.67 27.30
N HIS A 64 14.64 4.17 26.42
CA HIS A 64 16.07 4.34 26.69
C HIS A 64 16.45 5.74 27.18
N MET A 65 15.47 6.60 27.48
CA MET A 65 15.67 7.99 27.90
C MET A 65 16.58 8.79 26.95
N LEU A 66 16.50 8.48 25.65
CA LEU A 66 17.29 9.14 24.62
C LEU A 66 16.71 10.51 24.30
N THR A 67 17.59 11.48 24.11
CA THR A 67 17.22 12.83 23.68
C THR A 67 17.18 12.91 22.15
N SER A 68 16.60 13.99 21.62
CA SER A 68 16.40 14.21 20.18
C SER A 68 17.67 14.10 19.32
N GLY A 69 18.87 14.33 19.89
CA GLY A 69 20.15 14.20 19.19
C GLY A 69 20.79 12.81 19.26
N SER A 70 20.18 11.87 19.99
CA SER A 70 20.74 10.53 20.17
C SER A 70 20.57 9.73 18.89
N SER A 71 21.66 9.07 18.47
CA SER A 71 21.63 8.22 17.29
C SER A 71 21.15 6.82 17.64
N TYR A 72 20.45 6.18 16.71
CA TYR A 72 20.03 4.79 16.81
C TYR A 72 20.34 4.07 15.50
N THR A 73 20.46 2.76 15.57
CA THR A 73 20.64 1.90 14.41
C THR A 73 19.33 1.23 14.02
N LEU A 74 19.17 0.91 12.74
CA LEU A 74 17.99 0.19 12.25
C LEU A 74 17.76 -1.13 13.02
N SER A 75 18.84 -1.78 13.47
CA SER A 75 18.77 -3.03 14.22
C SER A 75 18.09 -2.90 15.58
N GLU A 76 18.21 -1.74 16.22
CA GLU A 76 17.60 -1.45 17.53
C GLU A 76 16.11 -1.13 17.40
N LEU A 77 15.67 -0.64 16.24
CA LEU A 77 14.27 -0.31 15.99
C LEU A 77 13.44 -1.50 15.51
N LEU A 78 14.08 -2.54 14.94
CA LEU A 78 13.42 -3.77 14.49
C LEU A 78 12.35 -4.32 15.45
N PRO A 79 12.59 -4.47 16.77
CA PRO A 79 11.58 -5.00 17.70
C PRO A 79 10.36 -4.08 17.87
N TYR A 80 10.49 -2.79 17.59
CA TYR A 80 9.42 -1.80 17.71
C TYR A 80 8.63 -1.61 16.39
N ILE A 81 9.18 -2.09 15.26
CA ILE A 81 8.58 -1.96 13.93
C ILE A 81 7.75 -3.21 13.62
N GLN A 82 6.43 -3.11 13.68
CA GLN A 82 5.51 -4.23 13.44
C GLN A 82 5.03 -4.34 11.97
N LEU A 83 5.81 -3.84 11.01
CA LEU A 83 5.37 -3.72 9.60
C LEU A 83 5.31 -5.07 8.85
N SER A 84 5.99 -6.11 9.35
CA SER A 84 5.96 -7.45 8.76
C SER A 84 6.16 -8.54 9.80
N SER A 85 5.43 -9.64 9.65
CA SER A 85 5.57 -10.86 10.47
C SER A 85 6.97 -11.50 10.37
N SER A 86 7.73 -11.18 9.31
CA SER A 86 9.10 -11.67 9.10
C SER A 86 10.19 -10.79 9.75
N GLY A 87 9.82 -9.73 10.48
CA GLY A 87 10.79 -8.81 11.09
C GLY A 87 11.59 -7.97 10.09
N ASN A 88 11.12 -7.81 8.86
CA ASN A 88 11.77 -6.96 7.84
C ASN A 88 10.86 -5.77 7.52
N ILE A 89 11.44 -4.61 7.24
CA ILE A 89 10.68 -3.48 6.70
C ILE A 89 10.29 -3.83 5.26
N PRO A 90 8.99 -3.90 4.91
CA PRO A 90 8.58 -4.16 3.54
C PRO A 90 9.04 -3.01 2.64
N ALA A 91 9.25 -3.28 1.35
CA ALA A 91 9.49 -2.22 0.38
C ALA A 91 8.26 -1.30 0.30
N CYS A 92 8.48 -0.02 0.02
CA CYS A 92 7.39 0.90 -0.26
C CYS A 92 6.59 0.36 -1.45
N PRO A 93 5.25 0.29 -1.39
CA PRO A 93 4.47 -0.33 -2.44
C PRO A 93 4.36 0.55 -3.72
N ALA A 94 4.97 1.73 -3.70
CA ALA A 94 5.28 2.54 -4.89
C ALA A 94 6.70 2.28 -5.48
N GLY A 95 7.49 1.38 -4.90
CA GLY A 95 8.79 0.94 -5.42
C GLY A 95 10.04 1.57 -4.79
N GLY A 96 9.95 2.11 -3.57
CA GLY A 96 11.11 2.70 -2.86
C GLY A 96 11.51 1.99 -1.58
N ILE A 97 12.54 2.50 -0.92
CA ILE A 97 13.09 1.98 0.33
C ILE A 97 12.87 3.03 1.44
N TYR A 98 12.61 2.55 2.65
CA TYR A 98 12.51 3.39 3.84
C TYR A 98 13.89 3.60 4.47
N SER A 99 14.18 4.84 4.86
CA SER A 99 15.33 5.21 5.66
C SER A 99 14.83 5.71 7.02
N PRO A 100 15.07 4.99 8.12
CA PRO A 100 14.50 5.29 9.44
C PRO A 100 15.04 6.58 10.11
N GLY A 101 15.90 7.34 9.44
CA GLY A 101 16.68 8.40 10.07
C GLY A 101 17.82 7.83 10.92
N ASN A 102 18.78 8.69 11.29
CA ASN A 102 19.90 8.32 12.16
C ASN A 102 19.77 8.87 13.57
N THR A 103 18.80 9.75 13.85
CA THR A 103 18.56 10.37 15.15
C THR A 103 17.07 10.50 15.41
N VAL A 104 16.67 10.56 16.69
CA VAL A 104 15.26 10.70 17.12
C VAL A 104 14.61 11.97 16.57
N SER A 105 15.40 13.02 16.32
CA SER A 105 14.90 14.26 15.72
C SER A 105 14.71 14.19 14.20
N ASN A 106 15.36 13.25 13.51
CA ASN A 106 15.35 13.22 12.05
C ASN A 106 14.26 12.25 11.57
N PRO A 107 13.17 12.74 10.95
CA PRO A 107 12.06 11.89 10.57
C PRO A 107 12.50 10.84 9.53
N PRO A 108 11.87 9.66 9.52
CA PRO A 108 12.12 8.66 8.50
C PRO A 108 11.66 9.16 7.13
N THR A 109 12.41 8.78 6.09
CA THR A 109 12.18 9.19 4.71
C THR A 109 12.02 8.00 3.78
N CYS A 110 11.39 8.21 2.63
CA CYS A 110 11.27 7.22 1.57
C CYS A 110 11.98 7.74 0.32
N THR A 111 12.62 6.86 -0.44
CA THR A 111 13.30 7.22 -1.71
C THR A 111 12.33 7.72 -2.79
N VAL A 112 11.02 7.43 -2.66
CA VAL A 112 10.01 7.86 -3.65
C VAL A 112 9.65 9.33 -3.44
N VAL A 113 9.78 10.14 -4.48
CA VAL A 113 9.44 11.57 -4.48
C VAL A 113 7.96 11.77 -4.16
N GLY A 114 7.66 12.67 -3.20
CA GLY A 114 6.29 12.99 -2.78
C GLY A 114 5.70 12.04 -1.73
N HIS A 115 6.42 11.00 -1.34
CA HIS A 115 6.04 10.08 -0.25
C HIS A 115 6.73 10.47 1.05
N THR A 116 6.57 11.72 1.47
CA THR A 116 7.12 12.24 2.73
C THR A 116 5.99 12.45 3.74
N MET A 117 6.30 12.32 5.02
CA MET A 117 5.37 12.75 6.06
C MET A 117 5.23 14.29 6.01
N PRO A 118 4.01 14.83 6.14
CA PRO A 118 3.80 16.27 6.29
C PRO A 118 4.25 16.79 7.65
#